data_AF-A0A945CI34-F1
#
_entry.id   AF-A0A945CI34-F1
#
_cell.length_a   1.000
_cell.length_b   1.000
_cell.length_c   1.000
_cell.angle_alpha   90.00
_cell.angle_beta   90.00
_cell.angle_gamma   90.00
#
_symmetry.space_group_name_H-M   'P 1'
#
loop_
_entity.id
_entity.type
_entity.pdbx_description
1 polymer ?
#
loop_
_entity_poly.entity_id
_entity_poly.type
_entity_poly.pdbx_seq_one_letter_code
_entity_poly.pdbx_strand_id
1 'polypeptide(L)'
;AARIKPPPGGIMRAQVMPPIRVIETRKAVRLTEPEPNVFLYDFGQLFGGWVRLRVKGPAGTKIAIKYSGRVYEDSGLIDKRRHEPPKATDYYVLKGDPDGEVYEPRFTYHPVNYVQIEGAPDELAIEDVDGCVVHTDEDLSGEFECSDDLVNKIHRNVLWTLKNGLFGMPLDCLHREHWAWTDPATITGSLYPRKHMPTFWTKWLRDIVDSQREDGLVPHVCPVYLGASFDAAWGGNYPILVWYLYRYYDDEHLVSEHYEGMKSCTDYMEAISEDLIITSGLYGDHMLPGDEPGSEEFVSSETPRELVWTGYLYRAAAVISLAAELLGKADDVERYTRLAKDVAAAFNARWLDADRHVYAGGSQTAQIFPLALNIVPEADRQGVIDCLIESITGQYENHHHTGNTGATCLIDKLTDLGHGDVLWKIVTNTTYPGWGFMVDQGATTIWESWSLDAECGNAESMIMWATIDEFFYNDLAGIRGPDYYGMDSITPGFGKIEIRPLVPDELDHARASIKTVRGIVSSAWQRTGDGLILEVGIPANATASVTLPTMGLKNVGIAESGNDVWASGEFVAGTEGISGAGESTNGVTFAIGSGTYRFEMTDG
;
A
#
# COMPACT_ATOMS: atom_id res chain seq x y z
N ALA A 1 -12.14 -42.14 -26.49
CA ALA A 1 -12.40 -41.07 -27.47
C ALA A 1 -12.27 -39.73 -26.78
N ALA A 2 -11.44 -38.82 -27.29
CA ALA A 2 -11.39 -37.45 -26.79
C ALA A 2 -12.71 -36.74 -27.13
N ARG A 3 -13.27 -35.97 -26.18
CA ARG A 3 -14.46 -35.15 -26.41
C ARG A 3 -14.02 -33.70 -26.56
N ILE A 4 -14.45 -33.04 -27.64
CA ILE A 4 -14.29 -31.59 -27.80
C ILE A 4 -15.23 -30.92 -26.79
N LYS A 5 -14.69 -29.98 -26.00
CA LYS A 5 -15.46 -29.15 -25.06
C LYS A 5 -15.82 -27.82 -25.74
N PRO A 6 -16.96 -27.19 -25.38
CA PRO A 6 -17.21 -25.81 -25.76
C PRO A 6 -16.06 -24.90 -25.30
N PRO A 7 -15.69 -23.87 -26.08
CA PRO A 7 -14.70 -22.90 -25.65
C PRO A 7 -15.23 -22.11 -24.44
N PRO A 8 -14.34 -21.59 -23.58
CA PRO A 8 -14.73 -20.82 -22.39
C PRO A 8 -15.34 -19.43 -22.70
N GLY A 9 -15.37 -19.00 -23.97
CA GLY A 9 -16.03 -17.76 -24.42
C GLY A 9 -15.13 -16.52 -24.46
N GLY A 10 -14.03 -16.48 -23.71
CA GLY A 10 -13.07 -15.37 -23.71
C GLY A 10 -12.11 -15.35 -24.91
N ILE A 11 -11.31 -14.27 -24.99
CA ILE A 11 -10.27 -14.09 -26.02
C ILE A 11 -8.94 -14.59 -25.47
N MET A 12 -8.29 -15.51 -26.19
CA MET A 12 -6.93 -15.93 -25.83
C MET A 12 -5.94 -14.80 -26.10
N ARG A 13 -5.22 -14.38 -25.05
CA ARG A 13 -4.16 -13.37 -25.12
C ARG A 13 -2.86 -13.95 -24.53
N ALA A 14 -1.72 -13.46 -25.01
CA ALA A 14 -0.44 -13.78 -24.40
C ALA A 14 -0.34 -13.09 -23.03
N GLN A 15 0.21 -13.79 -22.03
CA GLN A 15 0.46 -13.23 -20.70
C GLN A 15 1.52 -12.13 -20.80
N VAL A 16 1.23 -10.96 -20.21
CA VAL A 16 2.10 -9.77 -20.27
C VAL A 16 2.94 -9.54 -19.01
N MET A 17 2.49 -10.06 -17.86
CA MET A 17 3.23 -10.02 -16.60
C MET A 17 4.07 -11.29 -16.40
N PRO A 18 5.17 -11.23 -15.62
CA PRO A 18 5.88 -12.42 -15.14
C PRO A 18 4.95 -13.52 -14.60
N PRO A 19 5.33 -14.81 -14.74
CA PRO A 19 4.52 -15.90 -14.21
C PRO A 19 4.70 -16.04 -12.69
N ILE A 20 3.78 -16.76 -12.07
CA ILE A 20 3.91 -17.22 -10.68
C ILE A 20 4.97 -18.32 -10.62
N ARG A 21 5.90 -18.22 -9.67
CA ARG A 21 7.01 -19.16 -9.48
C ARG A 21 7.24 -19.46 -8.00
N VAL A 22 7.98 -20.52 -7.71
CA VAL A 22 8.65 -20.66 -6.41
C VAL A 22 9.84 -19.70 -6.42
N ILE A 23 9.73 -18.62 -5.65
CA ILE A 23 10.69 -17.51 -5.65
C ILE A 23 11.84 -17.77 -4.67
N GLU A 24 11.50 -18.33 -3.51
CA GLU A 24 12.43 -18.60 -2.43
C GLU A 24 12.11 -19.96 -1.78
N THR A 25 13.14 -20.63 -1.28
CA THR A 25 12.99 -21.80 -0.42
C THR A 25 13.49 -21.47 0.98
N ARG A 26 12.64 -21.63 1.99
CA ARG A 26 12.94 -21.33 3.40
C ARG A 26 13.03 -22.60 4.23
N LYS A 27 13.86 -22.57 5.27
CA LYS A 27 13.91 -23.60 6.32
C LYS A 27 13.03 -23.19 7.49
N ALA A 28 12.45 -24.18 8.16
CA ALA A 28 11.83 -23.94 9.46
C ALA A 28 12.90 -23.51 10.47
N VAL A 29 12.53 -22.63 11.39
CA VAL A 29 13.39 -22.17 12.49
C VAL A 29 13.23 -23.05 13.73
N ARG A 30 12.12 -23.79 13.83
CA ARG A 30 11.85 -24.70 14.93
C ARG A 30 11.02 -25.90 14.46
N LEU A 31 11.32 -27.07 15.05
CA LEU A 31 10.53 -28.29 14.95
C LEU A 31 10.14 -28.74 16.36
N THR A 32 8.86 -29.04 16.57
CA THR A 32 8.34 -29.59 17.83
C THR A 32 7.45 -30.80 17.57
N GLU A 33 7.26 -31.64 18.58
CA GLU A 33 6.34 -32.77 18.56
C GLU A 33 5.26 -32.59 19.65
N PRO A 34 4.20 -31.80 19.40
CA PRO A 34 3.15 -31.54 20.40
C PRO A 34 2.39 -32.80 20.84
N GLU A 35 2.28 -33.80 19.97
CA GLU A 35 1.70 -35.11 20.26
C GLU A 35 2.52 -36.22 19.59
N PRO A 36 2.49 -37.48 20.09
CA PRO A 36 3.27 -38.57 19.48
C PRO A 36 3.01 -38.74 17.98
N ASN A 37 4.07 -38.62 17.17
CA ASN A 37 4.06 -38.64 15.70
C ASN A 37 3.28 -37.50 15.03
N VAL A 38 3.16 -36.36 15.70
CA VAL A 38 2.62 -35.11 15.15
C VAL A 38 3.75 -34.09 15.15
N PHE A 39 4.29 -33.79 13.98
CA PHE A 39 5.43 -32.89 13.83
C PHE A 39 4.97 -31.50 13.43
N LEU A 40 5.34 -30.47 14.18
CA LEU A 40 5.02 -29.08 13.90
C LEU A 40 6.28 -28.31 13.54
N TYR A 41 6.32 -27.81 12.32
CA TYR A 41 7.35 -26.92 11.79
C TYR A 41 6.90 -25.48 11.91
N ASP A 42 7.75 -24.63 12.45
CA ASP A 42 7.56 -23.18 12.57
C ASP A 42 8.59 -22.48 11.67
N PHE A 43 8.11 -21.70 10.70
CA PHE A 43 8.95 -20.97 9.75
C PHE A 43 9.36 -19.57 10.22
N GLY A 44 8.77 -19.07 11.33
CA GLY A 44 9.03 -17.74 11.88
C GLY A 44 8.64 -16.59 10.96
N GLN A 45 7.88 -16.86 9.90
CA GLN A 45 7.43 -15.91 8.90
C GLN A 45 6.18 -16.47 8.23
N LEU A 46 5.10 -15.70 8.20
CA LEU A 46 3.95 -16.01 7.36
C LEU A 46 4.24 -15.69 5.90
N PHE A 47 4.17 -16.70 5.04
CA PHE A 47 4.27 -16.55 3.60
C PHE A 47 3.23 -17.40 2.87
N GLY A 48 2.89 -16.99 1.65
CA GLY A 48 2.06 -17.79 0.77
C GLY A 48 2.85 -18.82 -0.02
N GLY A 49 2.33 -20.05 -0.08
CA GLY A 49 2.94 -21.13 -0.87
C GLY A 49 2.58 -22.52 -0.36
N TRP A 50 3.59 -23.38 -0.23
CA TRP A 50 3.44 -24.75 0.28
C TRP A 50 4.75 -25.26 0.87
N VAL A 51 4.81 -26.55 1.21
CA VAL A 51 6.07 -27.21 1.58
C VAL A 51 6.48 -28.29 0.59
N ARG A 52 7.80 -28.44 0.42
CA ARG A 52 8.46 -29.61 -0.16
C ARG A 52 8.77 -30.58 0.97
N LEU A 53 8.13 -31.75 0.97
CA LEU A 53 8.37 -32.81 1.95
C LEU A 53 9.30 -33.87 1.36
N ARG A 54 10.37 -34.20 2.07
CA ARG A 54 11.22 -35.37 1.84
C ARG A 54 10.85 -36.41 2.89
N VAL A 55 10.52 -37.62 2.46
CA VAL A 55 10.03 -38.66 3.39
C VAL A 55 10.29 -40.05 2.83
N LYS A 56 10.46 -41.03 3.71
CA LYS A 56 10.64 -42.43 3.36
C LYS A 56 9.70 -43.28 4.21
N GLY A 57 9.22 -44.39 3.66
CA GLY A 57 8.40 -45.33 4.42
C GLY A 57 7.64 -46.35 3.57
N PRO A 58 6.78 -47.17 4.18
CA PRO A 58 6.05 -48.22 3.48
C PRO A 58 5.05 -47.68 2.45
N ALA A 59 4.90 -48.38 1.33
CA ALA A 59 3.88 -48.08 0.34
C ALA A 59 2.46 -48.06 0.96
N GLY A 60 1.65 -47.06 0.60
CA GLY A 60 0.30 -46.89 1.12
C GLY A 60 0.19 -46.10 2.42
N THR A 61 1.32 -45.71 3.03
CA THR A 61 1.34 -44.79 4.18
C THR A 61 0.74 -43.45 3.76
N LYS A 62 -0.21 -42.94 4.54
CA LYS A 62 -0.89 -41.67 4.28
C LYS A 62 -0.32 -40.60 5.19
N ILE A 63 0.16 -39.53 4.58
CA ILE A 63 0.69 -38.36 5.26
C ILE A 63 -0.30 -37.21 5.07
N ALA A 64 -0.64 -36.52 6.15
CA ALA A 64 -1.42 -35.29 6.11
C ALA A 64 -0.51 -34.10 6.40
N ILE A 65 -0.55 -33.08 5.55
CA ILE A 65 0.25 -31.85 5.68
C ILE A 65 -0.74 -30.69 5.86
N LYS A 66 -0.74 -30.11 7.05
CA LYS A 66 -1.70 -29.10 7.47
C LYS A 66 -0.99 -27.74 7.55
N TYR A 67 -1.57 -26.72 6.93
CA TYR A 67 -1.01 -25.36 6.92
C TYR A 67 -1.85 -24.38 7.74
N SER A 68 -1.21 -23.40 8.37
CA SER A 68 -1.84 -22.26 9.04
C SER A 68 -0.82 -21.14 9.32
N GLY A 69 -1.34 -19.93 9.47
CA GLY A 69 -0.61 -18.81 10.07
C GLY A 69 -0.46 -18.90 11.58
N ARG A 70 -1.19 -19.80 12.25
CA ARG A 70 -1.34 -19.85 13.72
C ARG A 70 -1.28 -21.26 14.32
N VAL A 71 -1.00 -21.29 15.61
CA VAL A 71 -1.15 -22.46 16.50
C VAL A 71 -2.00 -22.10 17.70
N TYR A 72 -2.59 -23.10 18.33
CA TYR A 72 -3.18 -22.95 19.66
C TYR A 72 -2.06 -22.84 20.70
N GLU A 73 -2.09 -21.82 21.54
CA GLU A 73 -1.05 -21.58 22.54
C GLU A 73 -0.93 -22.70 23.58
N ASP A 74 -2.05 -23.35 23.92
CA ASP A 74 -2.13 -24.36 24.97
C ASP A 74 -1.55 -25.73 24.54
N SER A 75 -1.79 -26.11 23.29
CA SER A 75 -1.44 -27.43 22.76
C SER A 75 -0.27 -27.41 21.78
N GLY A 76 0.06 -26.24 21.20
CA GLY A 76 1.01 -26.14 20.11
C GLY A 76 0.53 -26.81 18.81
N LEU A 77 -0.73 -27.24 18.74
CA LEU A 77 -1.34 -27.78 17.53
C LEU A 77 -1.75 -26.65 16.58
N ILE A 78 -1.88 -26.98 15.29
CA ILE A 78 -2.26 -26.01 14.27
C ILE A 78 -3.68 -25.48 14.47
N ASP A 79 -3.85 -24.15 14.43
CA ASP A 79 -5.17 -23.52 14.51
C ASP A 79 -5.75 -23.33 13.10
N LYS A 80 -6.93 -23.90 12.85
CA LYS A 80 -7.67 -23.81 11.57
C LYS A 80 -9.11 -23.35 11.76
N ARG A 81 -9.39 -22.59 12.82
CA ARG A 81 -10.74 -22.07 13.08
C ARG A 81 -11.18 -21.04 12.04
N ARG A 82 -10.22 -20.30 11.46
CA ARG A 82 -10.46 -19.23 10.46
C ARG A 82 -10.41 -19.66 9.00
N HIS A 83 -10.02 -20.91 8.74
CA HIS A 83 -9.89 -21.40 7.37
C HIS A 83 -11.24 -21.86 6.83
N GLU A 84 -11.60 -21.41 5.63
CA GLU A 84 -12.75 -21.96 4.92
C GLU A 84 -12.51 -23.44 4.52
N PRO A 85 -13.55 -24.29 4.51
CA PRO A 85 -13.44 -25.63 3.97
C PRO A 85 -13.16 -25.62 2.45
N PRO A 86 -12.21 -26.43 1.92
CA PRO A 86 -11.33 -27.35 2.63
C PRO A 86 -10.16 -26.63 3.34
N LYS A 87 -9.94 -26.96 4.62
CA LYS A 87 -9.08 -26.23 5.56
C LYS A 87 -7.57 -26.32 5.29
N ALA A 88 -7.06 -25.88 4.13
CA ALA A 88 -5.64 -25.84 3.78
C ALA A 88 -4.85 -27.10 4.23
N THR A 89 -5.23 -28.26 3.68
CA THR A 89 -4.62 -29.56 4.02
C THR A 89 -4.35 -30.35 2.76
N ASP A 90 -3.11 -30.82 2.65
CA ASP A 90 -2.65 -31.72 1.61
C ASP A 90 -2.54 -33.15 2.13
N TYR A 91 -2.76 -34.11 1.23
CA TYR A 91 -2.60 -35.53 1.53
C TYR A 91 -1.67 -36.17 0.52
N TYR A 92 -0.66 -36.88 1.01
CA TYR A 92 0.27 -37.66 0.19
C TYR A 92 0.23 -39.13 0.58
N VAL A 93 0.30 -40.03 -0.41
CA VAL A 93 0.32 -41.48 -0.19
C VAL A 93 1.62 -42.03 -0.75
N LEU A 94 2.46 -42.59 0.12
CA LEU A 94 3.78 -43.09 -0.27
C LEU A 94 3.67 -44.24 -1.28
N LYS A 95 4.55 -44.24 -2.29
CA LYS A 95 4.73 -45.38 -3.20
C LYS A 95 5.65 -46.46 -2.62
N GLY A 96 6.40 -46.15 -1.55
CA GLY A 96 7.32 -47.07 -0.89
C GLY A 96 8.72 -47.09 -1.50
N ASP A 97 9.23 -45.93 -1.94
CA ASP A 97 10.56 -45.85 -2.55
C ASP A 97 11.68 -46.17 -1.53
N PRO A 98 12.55 -47.15 -1.77
CA PRO A 98 13.69 -47.40 -0.87
C PRO A 98 14.66 -46.22 -0.80
N ASP A 99 14.72 -45.35 -1.81
CA ASP A 99 15.60 -44.17 -1.84
C ASP A 99 14.95 -42.91 -1.23
N GLY A 100 13.68 -43.00 -0.81
CA GLY A 100 12.88 -41.88 -0.33
C GLY A 100 12.09 -41.16 -1.43
N GLU A 101 11.14 -40.34 -1.02
CA GLU A 101 10.17 -39.65 -1.88
C GLU A 101 10.20 -38.15 -1.62
N VAL A 102 9.90 -37.36 -2.66
CA VAL A 102 9.75 -35.91 -2.57
C VAL A 102 8.36 -35.53 -3.05
N TYR A 103 7.60 -34.84 -2.21
CA TYR A 103 6.26 -34.34 -2.53
C TYR A 103 6.22 -32.81 -2.49
N GLU A 104 5.60 -32.23 -3.51
CA GLU A 104 5.15 -30.84 -3.56
C GLU A 104 3.78 -30.78 -4.26
N PRO A 105 2.82 -29.98 -3.75
CA PRO A 105 1.60 -29.69 -4.49
C PRO A 105 1.89 -28.82 -5.74
N ARG A 106 0.94 -28.83 -6.67
CA ARG A 106 1.05 -28.07 -7.93
C ARG A 106 -0.16 -27.19 -8.26
N PHE A 107 -1.30 -27.44 -7.62
CA PHE A 107 -2.59 -26.81 -7.96
C PHE A 107 -3.32 -26.28 -6.72
N THR A 108 -2.57 -25.83 -5.73
CA THR A 108 -3.07 -25.24 -4.49
C THR A 108 -2.07 -24.22 -3.94
N TYR A 109 -2.51 -23.40 -3.00
CA TYR A 109 -1.78 -22.33 -2.36
C TYR A 109 -2.25 -22.20 -0.91
N HIS A 110 -1.32 -21.97 0.03
CA HIS A 110 -1.61 -22.01 1.46
C HIS A 110 -0.95 -20.88 2.24
N PRO A 111 -1.53 -20.46 3.38
CA PRO A 111 -0.85 -19.65 4.39
C PRO A 111 0.17 -20.53 5.15
N VAL A 112 1.45 -20.33 4.90
CA VAL A 112 2.53 -21.10 5.52
C VAL A 112 3.22 -20.24 6.56
N ASN A 113 3.01 -20.56 7.84
CA ASN A 113 3.89 -20.17 8.94
C ASN A 113 4.16 -21.39 9.82
N TYR A 114 3.08 -22.10 10.17
CA TYR A 114 3.12 -23.37 10.86
C TYR A 114 2.66 -24.50 9.95
N VAL A 115 3.40 -25.60 9.95
CA VAL A 115 3.08 -26.80 9.18
C VAL A 115 3.06 -28.00 10.10
N GLN A 116 1.89 -28.62 10.23
CA GLN A 116 1.70 -29.85 11.01
C GLN A 116 1.68 -31.05 10.07
N ILE A 117 2.56 -32.02 10.32
CA ILE A 117 2.68 -33.26 9.56
C ILE A 117 2.29 -34.43 10.45
N GLU A 118 1.35 -35.23 9.97
CA GLU A 118 0.82 -36.41 10.64
C GLU A 118 0.96 -37.64 9.76
N GLY A 119 1.13 -38.82 10.38
CA GLY A 119 1.19 -40.10 9.68
C GLY A 119 2.53 -40.39 9.01
N ALA A 120 3.57 -39.61 9.30
CA ALA A 120 4.93 -39.93 8.93
C ALA A 120 5.39 -41.23 9.64
N PRO A 121 6.02 -42.18 8.94
CA PRO A 121 6.33 -43.51 9.49
C PRO A 121 7.62 -43.54 10.32
N ASP A 122 8.53 -42.60 10.08
CA ASP A 122 9.77 -42.39 10.84
C ASP A 122 9.76 -40.98 11.47
N GLU A 123 10.66 -40.73 12.43
CA GLU A 123 10.90 -39.39 12.99
C GLU A 123 11.37 -38.44 11.88
N LEU A 124 10.69 -37.28 11.75
CA LEU A 124 11.07 -36.27 10.77
C LEU A 124 12.10 -35.31 11.37
N ALA A 125 13.07 -34.91 10.55
CA ALA A 125 14.04 -33.87 10.89
C ALA A 125 13.60 -32.50 10.36
N ILE A 126 14.21 -31.43 10.88
CA ILE A 126 13.88 -30.08 10.43
C ILE A 126 14.26 -29.86 8.95
N GLU A 127 15.25 -30.59 8.46
CA GLU A 127 15.77 -30.53 7.09
C GLU A 127 14.87 -31.20 6.05
N ASP A 128 13.95 -32.07 6.49
CA ASP A 128 13.06 -32.85 5.62
C ASP A 128 11.97 -31.99 4.96
N VAL A 129 11.73 -30.80 5.50
CA VAL A 129 10.71 -29.88 5.02
C VAL A 129 11.36 -28.58 4.57
N ASP A 130 11.11 -28.19 3.32
CA ASP A 130 11.36 -26.83 2.87
C ASP A 130 10.04 -26.08 2.68
N GLY A 131 9.99 -24.83 3.10
CA GLY A 131 8.92 -23.90 2.75
C GLY A 131 9.18 -23.31 1.37
N CYS A 132 8.25 -23.47 0.44
CA CYS A 132 8.33 -22.89 -0.90
C CYS A 132 7.50 -21.62 -0.94
N VAL A 133 8.16 -20.46 -1.02
CA VAL A 133 7.50 -19.15 -1.15
C VAL A 133 7.08 -18.96 -2.60
N VAL A 134 5.80 -18.68 -2.82
CA VAL A 134 5.20 -18.64 -4.16
C VAL A 134 4.46 -17.33 -4.39
N HIS A 135 4.89 -16.58 -5.39
CA HIS A 135 4.20 -15.38 -5.86
C HIS A 135 4.60 -15.08 -7.31
N THR A 136 4.03 -14.03 -7.88
CA THR A 136 4.36 -13.50 -9.21
C THR A 136 5.80 -12.99 -9.18
N ASP A 137 6.62 -13.43 -10.13
CA ASP A 137 8.06 -13.11 -10.18
C ASP A 137 8.34 -11.69 -10.71
N GLU A 138 7.81 -10.69 -9.98
CA GLU A 138 7.95 -9.27 -10.27
C GLU A 138 9.30 -8.71 -9.81
N ASP A 139 9.70 -7.59 -10.40
CA ASP A 139 10.87 -6.82 -9.97
C ASP A 139 10.55 -6.02 -8.69
N LEU A 140 10.76 -6.68 -7.55
CA LEU A 140 10.58 -6.07 -6.23
C LEU A 140 11.82 -5.26 -5.76
N SER A 141 12.61 -4.73 -6.70
CA SER A 141 13.69 -3.79 -6.37
C SER A 141 13.16 -2.48 -5.79
N GLY A 142 14.06 -1.79 -5.08
CA GLY A 142 13.74 -0.66 -4.22
C GLY A 142 13.85 -1.07 -2.76
N GLU A 143 14.49 -0.21 -1.97
CA GLU A 143 14.91 -0.50 -0.61
C GLU A 143 14.58 0.69 0.28
N PHE A 144 14.26 0.42 1.54
CA PHE A 144 14.15 1.42 2.60
C PHE A 144 14.77 0.87 3.88
N GLU A 145 15.46 1.73 4.62
CA GLU A 145 16.00 1.46 5.95
C GLU A 145 16.15 2.76 6.74
N CYS A 146 15.93 2.73 8.04
CA CYS A 146 16.23 3.83 8.96
C CYS A 146 16.91 3.35 10.25
N SER A 147 17.25 4.27 11.14
CA SER A 147 17.85 3.94 12.45
C SER A 147 16.88 3.34 13.47
N ASP A 148 15.56 3.38 13.21
CA ASP A 148 14.55 2.81 14.11
C ASP A 148 14.17 1.36 13.71
N ASP A 149 14.37 0.43 14.64
CA ASP A 149 14.12 -1.00 14.45
C ASP A 149 12.63 -1.35 14.31
N LEU A 150 11.74 -0.61 14.95
CA LEU A 150 10.29 -0.80 14.87
C LEU A 150 9.82 -0.44 13.45
N VAL A 151 10.23 0.72 12.94
CA VAL A 151 9.91 1.17 11.58
C VAL A 151 10.46 0.19 10.54
N ASN A 152 11.70 -0.27 10.72
CA ASN A 152 12.28 -1.30 9.85
C ASN A 152 11.51 -2.63 9.89
N LYS A 153 10.93 -3.02 11.05
CA LYS A 153 10.05 -4.20 11.17
C LYS A 153 8.72 -3.97 10.43
N ILE A 154 8.11 -2.80 10.57
CA ILE A 154 6.88 -2.44 9.85
C ILE A 154 7.12 -2.54 8.34
N HIS A 155 8.20 -1.94 7.83
CA HIS A 155 8.56 -2.03 6.41
C HIS A 155 8.72 -3.49 5.94
N ARG A 156 9.42 -4.34 6.72
CA ARG A 156 9.55 -5.76 6.39
C ARG A 156 8.20 -6.49 6.37
N ASN A 157 7.31 -6.18 7.30
CA ASN A 157 5.96 -6.75 7.34
C ASN A 157 5.15 -6.34 6.11
N VAL A 158 5.26 -5.08 5.68
CA VAL A 158 4.68 -4.59 4.41
C VAL A 158 5.20 -5.40 3.23
N LEU A 159 6.51 -5.60 3.11
CA LEU A 159 7.09 -6.35 1.99
C LEU A 159 6.64 -7.82 1.96
N TRP A 160 6.55 -8.49 3.11
CA TRP A 160 6.01 -9.85 3.17
C TRP A 160 4.54 -9.92 2.80
N THR A 161 3.76 -8.92 3.23
CA THR A 161 2.33 -8.81 2.87
C THR A 161 2.16 -8.61 1.37
N LEU A 162 2.95 -7.73 0.75
CA LEU A 162 2.94 -7.54 -0.68
C LEU A 162 3.27 -8.84 -1.42
N LYS A 163 4.35 -9.53 -1.05
CA LYS A 163 4.70 -10.84 -1.65
C LYS A 163 3.56 -11.84 -1.56
N ASN A 164 2.87 -11.89 -0.42
CA ASN A 164 1.72 -12.76 -0.20
C ASN A 164 0.51 -12.37 -1.08
N GLY A 165 0.32 -11.08 -1.35
CA GLY A 165 -0.75 -10.57 -2.22
C GLY A 165 -0.47 -10.74 -3.72
N LEU A 166 0.79 -10.85 -4.16
CA LEU A 166 1.14 -10.88 -5.59
C LEU A 166 0.91 -12.26 -6.24
N PHE A 167 -0.33 -12.63 -6.56
CA PHE A 167 -0.64 -13.92 -7.19
C PHE A 167 -1.38 -13.77 -8.53
N GLY A 168 -0.72 -13.13 -9.49
CA GLY A 168 -1.26 -12.78 -10.80
C GLY A 168 -2.33 -11.68 -10.79
N MET A 169 -2.71 -11.22 -9.60
CA MET A 169 -3.57 -10.09 -9.25
C MET A 169 -3.29 -9.74 -7.79
N PRO A 170 -3.64 -8.54 -7.29
CA PRO A 170 -3.36 -8.16 -5.90
C PRO A 170 -4.39 -8.81 -4.97
N LEU A 171 -4.10 -10.01 -4.46
CA LEU A 171 -4.96 -10.69 -3.51
C LEU A 171 -5.02 -9.94 -2.17
N ASP A 172 -6.19 -9.96 -1.56
CA ASP A 172 -6.41 -9.46 -0.21
C ASP A 172 -5.71 -10.28 0.86
N CYS A 173 -5.98 -11.58 0.94
CA CYS A 173 -5.47 -12.42 2.01
C CYS A 173 -5.03 -13.82 1.53
N LEU A 174 -4.46 -14.63 2.44
CA LEU A 174 -3.90 -15.94 2.11
C LEU A 174 -4.85 -17.12 2.31
N HIS A 175 -5.88 -16.99 3.16
CA HIS A 175 -6.55 -18.18 3.73
C HIS A 175 -8.07 -18.22 3.61
N ARG A 176 -8.75 -17.07 3.46
CA ARG A 176 -10.21 -16.97 3.44
C ARG A 176 -10.70 -16.62 2.04
N GLU A 177 -10.28 -15.45 1.57
CA GLU A 177 -10.61 -14.90 0.27
C GLU A 177 -9.32 -14.76 -0.54
N HIS A 178 -9.39 -15.07 -1.84
CA HIS A 178 -8.31 -14.84 -2.80
C HIS A 178 -8.82 -13.88 -3.85
N TRP A 179 -9.23 -12.69 -3.42
CA TRP A 179 -9.90 -11.71 -4.25
C TRP A 179 -9.06 -10.46 -4.43
N ALA A 180 -9.15 -9.87 -5.61
CA ALA A 180 -8.51 -8.60 -5.91
C ALA A 180 -9.51 -7.47 -5.76
N TRP A 181 -9.57 -6.91 -4.55
CA TRP A 181 -10.41 -5.78 -4.21
C TRP A 181 -9.87 -4.49 -4.81
N THR A 182 -10.77 -3.61 -5.25
CA THR A 182 -10.41 -2.31 -5.85
C THR A 182 -10.51 -1.16 -4.86
N ASP A 183 -10.50 -1.44 -3.56
CA ASP A 183 -10.50 -0.42 -2.51
C ASP A 183 -9.21 0.41 -2.51
N PRO A 184 -9.24 1.65 -1.99
CA PRO A 184 -8.06 2.51 -1.96
C PRO A 184 -6.89 1.84 -1.27
N ALA A 185 -7.10 1.20 -0.12
CA ALA A 185 -6.04 0.72 0.75
C ALA A 185 -5.32 -0.49 0.16
N THR A 186 -6.02 -1.38 -0.54
CA THR A 186 -5.42 -2.46 -1.34
C THR A 186 -4.59 -1.92 -2.49
N ILE A 187 -5.11 -0.92 -3.21
CA ILE A 187 -4.41 -0.29 -4.32
C ILE A 187 -3.15 0.42 -3.83
N THR A 188 -3.28 1.31 -2.84
CA THR A 188 -2.18 2.09 -2.30
C THR A 188 -1.16 1.21 -1.57
N GLY A 189 -1.61 0.22 -0.81
CA GLY A 189 -0.74 -0.76 -0.16
C GLY A 189 0.07 -1.62 -1.13
N SER A 190 -0.38 -1.72 -2.39
CA SER A 190 0.35 -2.39 -3.47
C SER A 190 1.27 -1.44 -4.26
N LEU A 191 0.97 -0.13 -4.31
CA LEU A 191 1.73 0.89 -5.03
C LEU A 191 2.90 1.46 -4.20
N TYR A 192 2.67 1.75 -2.92
CA TYR A 192 3.58 2.52 -2.08
C TYR A 192 4.78 1.78 -1.47
N PRO A 193 4.84 0.43 -1.48
CA PRO A 193 6.13 -0.26 -1.30
C PRO A 193 7.17 0.03 -2.40
N ARG A 194 6.79 0.84 -3.41
CA ARG A 194 7.62 1.38 -4.50
C ARG A 194 8.33 0.32 -5.34
N LYS A 195 7.63 -0.78 -5.63
CA LYS A 195 8.16 -1.89 -6.46
C LYS A 195 7.87 -1.66 -7.94
N HIS A 196 8.77 -2.14 -8.79
CA HIS A 196 8.72 -1.88 -10.23
C HIS A 196 7.89 -2.94 -10.96
N MET A 197 6.56 -2.75 -11.02
CA MET A 197 5.61 -3.76 -11.50
C MET A 197 4.69 -3.29 -12.65
N PRO A 198 5.18 -2.57 -13.69
CA PRO A 198 4.31 -1.95 -14.69
C PRO A 198 3.41 -2.96 -15.44
N THR A 199 3.93 -4.16 -15.74
CA THR A 199 3.19 -5.21 -16.46
C THR A 199 2.13 -5.89 -15.61
N PHE A 200 2.34 -5.99 -14.30
CA PHE A 200 1.34 -6.47 -13.34
C PHE A 200 0.11 -5.55 -13.37
N TRP A 201 0.35 -4.24 -13.24
CA TRP A 201 -0.68 -3.22 -13.28
C TRP A 201 -1.43 -3.20 -14.61
N THR A 202 -0.70 -3.27 -15.72
CA THR A 202 -1.29 -3.36 -17.07
C THR A 202 -2.23 -4.56 -17.20
N LYS A 203 -1.85 -5.71 -16.63
CA LYS A 203 -2.69 -6.91 -16.65
C LYS A 203 -3.93 -6.71 -15.78
N TRP A 204 -3.79 -6.20 -14.56
CA TRP A 204 -4.93 -6.05 -13.64
C TRP A 204 -5.93 -4.98 -14.10
N LEU A 205 -5.46 -3.88 -14.71
CA LEU A 205 -6.35 -2.91 -15.35
C LEU A 205 -7.22 -3.53 -16.46
N ARG A 206 -6.71 -4.54 -17.18
CA ARG A 206 -7.52 -5.29 -18.16
C ARG A 206 -8.53 -6.21 -17.49
N ASP A 207 -8.20 -6.81 -16.35
CA ASP A 207 -9.17 -7.57 -15.57
C ASP A 207 -10.33 -6.68 -15.08
N ILE A 208 -10.03 -5.42 -14.71
CA ILE A 208 -11.01 -4.41 -14.33
C ILE A 208 -11.93 -4.07 -15.51
N VAL A 209 -11.37 -3.82 -16.69
CA VAL A 209 -12.15 -3.57 -17.92
C VAL A 209 -13.02 -4.76 -18.29
N ASP A 210 -12.48 -5.98 -18.25
CA ASP A 210 -13.22 -7.21 -18.55
C ASP A 210 -14.34 -7.48 -17.52
N SER A 211 -14.25 -6.86 -16.33
CA SER A 211 -15.25 -6.91 -15.25
C SER A 211 -16.30 -5.80 -15.33
N GLN A 212 -16.04 -4.74 -16.09
CA GLN A 212 -16.91 -3.59 -16.20
C GLN A 212 -18.20 -3.94 -16.93
N ARG A 213 -19.34 -3.50 -16.40
CA ARG A 213 -20.66 -3.69 -17.03
C ARG A 213 -20.91 -2.65 -18.12
N GLU A 214 -21.85 -2.97 -19.02
CA GLU A 214 -22.27 -2.07 -20.11
C GLU A 214 -22.83 -0.72 -19.62
N ASP A 215 -23.38 -0.65 -18.41
CA ASP A 215 -23.86 0.59 -17.78
C ASP A 215 -22.76 1.42 -17.10
N GLY A 216 -21.50 0.97 -17.18
CA GLY A 216 -20.33 1.66 -16.64
C GLY A 216 -19.91 1.19 -15.25
N LEU A 217 -20.72 0.39 -14.55
CA LEU A 217 -20.39 -0.12 -13.21
C LEU A 217 -19.09 -0.94 -13.23
N VAL A 218 -18.13 -0.54 -12.40
CA VAL A 218 -16.91 -1.32 -12.09
C VAL A 218 -17.11 -2.05 -10.76
N PRO A 219 -17.05 -3.39 -10.73
CA PRO A 219 -17.27 -4.15 -9.50
C PRO A 219 -16.18 -3.93 -8.45
N HIS A 220 -16.53 -4.11 -7.17
CA HIS A 220 -15.57 -3.97 -6.07
C HIS A 220 -14.45 -5.04 -6.03
N VAL A 221 -14.60 -6.11 -6.81
CA VAL A 221 -13.63 -7.22 -6.96
C VAL A 221 -13.47 -7.47 -8.45
N CYS A 222 -12.23 -7.42 -8.94
CA CYS A 222 -11.90 -7.59 -10.34
C CYS A 222 -10.70 -8.56 -10.48
N PRO A 223 -10.83 -9.75 -11.12
CA PRO A 223 -11.99 -10.26 -11.87
C PRO A 223 -13.23 -10.62 -11.03
N VAL A 224 -14.43 -10.61 -11.65
CA VAL A 224 -15.68 -11.01 -11.00
C VAL A 224 -15.79 -12.53 -10.89
N TYR A 225 -15.79 -13.06 -9.67
CA TYR A 225 -16.03 -14.49 -9.39
C TYR A 225 -17.44 -14.77 -8.86
N LEU A 226 -17.95 -13.87 -8.02
CA LEU A 226 -19.30 -13.85 -7.48
C LEU A 226 -19.94 -12.53 -7.93
N GLY A 227 -21.25 -12.52 -8.20
CA GLY A 227 -21.94 -11.47 -8.98
C GLY A 227 -21.49 -10.02 -8.71
N ALA A 228 -21.46 -9.22 -9.76
CA ALA A 228 -20.98 -7.84 -9.71
C ALA A 228 -21.80 -6.97 -8.73
N SER A 229 -21.13 -6.43 -7.72
CA SER A 229 -21.70 -5.38 -6.84
C SER A 229 -20.74 -4.19 -6.75
N PHE A 230 -21.29 -3.03 -6.40
CA PHE A 230 -20.63 -1.74 -6.54
C PHE A 230 -20.52 -1.01 -5.21
N ASP A 231 -19.39 -0.35 -5.04
CA ASP A 231 -19.18 0.70 -4.05
C ASP A 231 -18.33 1.80 -4.69
N ALA A 232 -18.70 3.07 -4.52
CA ALA A 232 -17.98 4.18 -5.14
C ALA A 232 -16.54 4.31 -4.62
N ALA A 233 -16.28 3.92 -3.36
CA ALA A 233 -14.93 3.88 -2.80
C ALA A 233 -14.12 2.65 -3.23
N TRP A 234 -14.69 1.74 -4.02
CA TRP A 234 -13.98 0.60 -4.61
C TRP A 234 -13.93 0.77 -6.13
N GLY A 235 -15.05 0.59 -6.82
CA GLY A 235 -15.10 0.66 -8.28
C GLY A 235 -14.70 2.04 -8.83
N GLY A 236 -14.98 3.09 -8.06
CA GLY A 236 -14.58 4.46 -8.39
C GLY A 236 -13.07 4.71 -8.35
N ASN A 237 -12.25 3.79 -7.84
CA ASN A 237 -10.79 3.88 -7.94
C ASN A 237 -10.24 3.56 -9.33
N TYR A 238 -11.04 3.01 -10.25
CA TYR A 238 -10.54 2.66 -11.57
C TYR A 238 -9.92 3.86 -12.33
N PRO A 239 -10.60 5.02 -12.48
CA PRO A 239 -10.00 6.22 -13.07
C PRO A 239 -8.73 6.67 -12.36
N ILE A 240 -8.77 6.64 -11.02
CA ILE A 240 -7.70 7.08 -10.15
C ILE A 240 -6.43 6.25 -10.34
N LEU A 241 -6.56 4.92 -10.38
CA LEU A 241 -5.44 4.00 -10.55
C LEU A 241 -4.76 4.21 -11.90
N VAL A 242 -5.53 4.33 -12.98
CA VAL A 242 -4.98 4.61 -14.32
C VAL A 242 -4.19 5.92 -14.31
N TRP A 243 -4.76 6.98 -13.73
CA TRP A 243 -4.08 8.28 -13.65
C TRP A 243 -2.81 8.24 -12.78
N TYR A 244 -2.85 7.53 -11.67
CA TYR A 244 -1.67 7.31 -10.82
C TYR A 244 -0.56 6.60 -11.60
N LEU A 245 -0.89 5.51 -12.30
CA LEU A 245 0.07 4.72 -13.07
C LEU A 245 0.67 5.53 -14.22
N TYR A 246 -0.12 6.36 -14.91
CA TYR A 246 0.40 7.33 -15.88
C TYR A 246 1.41 8.28 -15.23
N ARG A 247 1.08 8.90 -14.09
CA ARG A 247 2.01 9.81 -13.40
C ARG A 247 3.27 9.08 -12.92
N TYR A 248 3.16 7.83 -12.48
CA TYR A 248 4.30 7.07 -11.97
C TYR A 248 5.21 6.51 -13.08
N TYR A 249 4.64 6.05 -14.19
CA TYR A 249 5.36 5.35 -15.27
C TYR A 249 5.50 6.12 -16.58
N ASP A 250 4.89 7.30 -16.72
CA ASP A 250 4.87 8.10 -17.97
C ASP A 250 4.29 7.32 -19.16
N ASP A 251 3.21 6.57 -18.91
CA ASP A 251 2.54 5.75 -19.93
C ASP A 251 1.19 6.35 -20.33
N GLU A 252 1.20 7.27 -21.28
CA GLU A 252 -0.01 7.87 -21.87
C GLU A 252 -0.90 6.83 -22.57
N HIS A 253 -0.35 5.69 -23.02
CA HIS A 253 -1.16 4.66 -23.67
C HIS A 253 -2.19 4.10 -22.70
N LEU A 254 -1.86 3.92 -21.41
CA LEU A 254 -2.83 3.48 -20.40
C LEU A 254 -4.02 4.44 -20.32
N VAL A 255 -3.77 5.76 -20.31
CA VAL A 255 -4.84 6.76 -20.28
C VAL A 255 -5.71 6.65 -21.53
N SER A 256 -5.10 6.50 -22.71
CA SER A 256 -5.83 6.39 -23.97
C SER A 256 -6.62 5.08 -24.10
N GLU A 257 -6.08 3.94 -23.67
CA GLU A 257 -6.70 2.60 -23.73
C GLU A 257 -7.92 2.54 -22.80
N HIS A 258 -7.83 3.18 -21.63
CA HIS A 258 -8.83 3.09 -20.58
C HIS A 258 -9.81 4.27 -20.55
N TYR A 259 -9.61 5.32 -21.35
CA TYR A 259 -10.38 6.56 -21.27
C TYR A 259 -11.90 6.36 -21.25
N GLU A 260 -12.44 5.59 -22.21
CA GLU A 260 -13.89 5.40 -22.32
C GLU A 260 -14.45 4.60 -21.14
N GLY A 261 -13.71 3.62 -20.62
CA GLY A 261 -14.11 2.84 -19.45
C GLY A 261 -14.07 3.66 -18.16
N MET A 262 -13.05 4.51 -18.00
CA MET A 262 -12.98 5.44 -16.88
C MET A 262 -14.15 6.43 -16.95
N LYS A 263 -14.42 6.97 -18.14
CA LYS A 263 -15.52 7.91 -18.40
C LYS A 263 -16.88 7.29 -18.07
N SER A 264 -17.16 6.08 -18.53
CA SER A 264 -18.43 5.39 -18.24
C SER A 264 -18.58 5.06 -16.75
N CYS A 265 -17.49 4.74 -16.05
CA CYS A 265 -17.52 4.55 -14.59
C CYS A 265 -17.91 5.84 -13.86
N THR A 266 -17.35 6.98 -14.26
CA THR A 266 -17.70 8.29 -13.70
C THR A 266 -19.15 8.67 -14.02
N ASP A 267 -19.60 8.45 -15.27
CA ASP A 267 -20.99 8.69 -15.69
C ASP A 267 -21.98 7.81 -14.90
N TYR A 268 -21.63 6.56 -14.59
CA TYR A 268 -22.43 5.68 -13.73
C TYR A 268 -22.57 6.24 -12.31
N MET A 269 -21.45 6.68 -11.70
CA MET A 269 -21.46 7.28 -10.36
C MET A 269 -22.30 8.57 -10.30
N GLU A 270 -22.23 9.41 -11.34
CA GLU A 270 -23.10 10.59 -11.49
C GLU A 270 -24.57 10.16 -11.57
N ALA A 271 -24.90 9.14 -12.36
CA ALA A 271 -26.27 8.69 -12.59
C ALA A 271 -26.97 8.09 -11.35
N ILE A 272 -26.21 7.53 -10.41
CA ILE A 272 -26.75 7.00 -9.14
C ILE A 272 -26.75 8.04 -8.01
N SER A 273 -26.35 9.28 -8.29
CA SER A 273 -26.38 10.36 -7.31
C SER A 273 -27.73 11.08 -7.29
N GLU A 274 -28.11 11.58 -6.11
CA GLU A 274 -29.24 12.49 -5.93
C GLU A 274 -28.69 13.85 -5.48
N ASP A 275 -28.99 14.91 -6.23
CA ASP A 275 -28.39 16.25 -6.02
C ASP A 275 -26.84 16.22 -5.90
N LEU A 276 -26.20 15.38 -6.74
CA LEU A 276 -24.76 15.13 -6.77
C LEU A 276 -24.19 14.45 -5.51
N ILE A 277 -25.04 13.89 -4.66
CA ILE A 277 -24.66 13.07 -3.50
C ILE A 277 -24.96 11.60 -3.80
N ILE A 278 -23.96 10.73 -3.66
CA ILE A 278 -24.19 9.27 -3.81
C ILE A 278 -24.82 8.74 -2.52
N THR A 279 -25.96 8.06 -2.65
CA THR A 279 -26.76 7.55 -1.52
C THR A 279 -26.84 6.03 -1.43
N SER A 280 -26.15 5.32 -2.34
CA SER A 280 -26.15 3.85 -2.39
C SER A 280 -24.76 3.26 -2.56
N GLY A 281 -24.50 2.19 -1.82
CA GLY A 281 -23.22 1.46 -1.78
C GLY A 281 -23.20 0.50 -0.60
N LEU A 282 -22.07 -0.16 -0.36
CA LEU A 282 -21.95 -1.19 0.67
C LEU A 282 -21.10 -0.72 1.86
N TYR A 283 -19.93 -0.16 1.59
CA TYR A 283 -18.84 0.04 2.53
C TYR A 283 -18.70 1.52 2.94
N GLY A 284 -17.77 2.29 2.37
CA GLY A 284 -17.38 3.61 2.89
C GLY A 284 -16.01 3.54 3.56
N ASP A 285 -15.87 4.11 4.76
CA ASP A 285 -14.63 4.01 5.55
C ASP A 285 -14.59 2.68 6.31
N HIS A 286 -13.99 1.67 5.69
CA HIS A 286 -14.08 0.28 6.13
C HIS A 286 -13.04 -0.06 7.20
N MET A 287 -13.39 -0.90 8.18
CA MET A 287 -12.52 -1.34 9.29
C MET A 287 -12.08 -0.19 10.21
N LEU A 288 -13.05 0.56 10.75
CA LEU A 288 -12.77 1.53 11.80
C LEU A 288 -12.29 0.79 13.06
N PRO A 289 -11.18 1.20 13.71
CA PRO A 289 -10.81 0.65 15.01
C PRO A 289 -11.91 0.91 16.05
N GLY A 290 -12.01 0.06 17.06
CA GLY A 290 -12.87 0.32 18.22
C GLY A 290 -12.09 0.87 19.41
N ASP A 291 -12.66 0.79 20.61
CA ASP A 291 -12.00 1.27 21.84
C ASP A 291 -10.95 0.27 22.38
N GLU A 292 -11.04 -1.01 22.00
CA GLU A 292 -10.16 -2.07 22.46
C GLU A 292 -9.88 -3.15 21.40
N PRO A 293 -8.79 -3.92 21.50
CA PRO A 293 -8.48 -4.99 20.55
C PRO A 293 -9.66 -5.93 20.31
N GLY A 294 -10.06 -6.08 19.04
CA GLY A 294 -11.12 -6.98 18.63
C GLY A 294 -12.51 -6.34 18.51
N SER A 295 -12.63 -5.04 18.76
CA SER A 295 -13.87 -4.27 18.65
C SER A 295 -14.01 -3.47 17.33
N GLU A 296 -13.24 -3.83 16.29
CA GLU A 296 -13.27 -3.17 14.98
C GLU A 296 -14.64 -3.20 14.31
N GLU A 297 -15.02 -2.09 13.69
CA GLU A 297 -16.27 -1.93 12.97
C GLU A 297 -16.09 -2.13 11.46
N PHE A 298 -16.73 -3.16 10.91
CA PHE A 298 -16.70 -3.45 9.48
C PHE A 298 -17.21 -2.28 8.62
N VAL A 299 -18.24 -1.57 9.10
CA VAL A 299 -18.74 -0.32 8.53
C VAL A 299 -18.62 0.76 9.61
N SER A 300 -17.88 1.83 9.32
CA SER A 300 -17.73 2.96 10.25
C SER A 300 -19.08 3.50 10.73
N SER A 301 -19.25 3.57 12.05
CA SER A 301 -20.39 4.24 12.70
C SER A 301 -20.24 5.76 12.75
N GLU A 302 -19.02 6.30 12.57
CA GLU A 302 -18.70 7.72 12.72
C GLU A 302 -18.71 8.50 11.41
N THR A 303 -18.24 7.90 10.32
CA THR A 303 -18.08 8.56 9.02
C THR A 303 -19.24 8.19 8.10
N PRO A 304 -20.07 9.15 7.65
CA PRO A 304 -21.14 8.86 6.70
C PRO A 304 -20.60 8.26 5.40
N ARG A 305 -21.19 7.16 4.95
CA ARG A 305 -20.73 6.48 3.72
C ARG A 305 -20.92 7.36 2.49
N GLU A 306 -22.01 8.12 2.48
CA GLU A 306 -22.35 9.08 1.43
C GLU A 306 -21.26 10.17 1.28
N LEU A 307 -20.62 10.57 2.38
CA LEU A 307 -19.49 11.50 2.36
C LEU A 307 -18.32 10.86 1.58
N VAL A 308 -17.94 9.63 1.93
CA VAL A 308 -16.85 8.92 1.26
C VAL A 308 -17.16 8.70 -0.22
N TRP A 309 -18.33 8.14 -0.53
CA TRP A 309 -18.75 7.86 -1.91
C TRP A 309 -18.78 9.11 -2.80
N THR A 310 -19.31 10.22 -2.27
CA THR A 310 -19.40 11.49 -3.03
C THR A 310 -18.02 12.08 -3.29
N GLY A 311 -17.06 11.94 -2.35
CA GLY A 311 -15.68 12.35 -2.58
C GLY A 311 -15.00 11.54 -3.71
N TYR A 312 -15.32 10.25 -3.86
CA TYR A 312 -14.84 9.46 -5.00
C TYR A 312 -15.47 9.86 -6.33
N LEU A 313 -16.74 10.31 -6.35
CA LEU A 313 -17.34 10.92 -7.55
C LEU A 313 -16.60 12.20 -7.96
N TYR A 314 -16.34 13.10 -7.00
CA TYR A 314 -15.53 14.31 -7.23
C TYR A 314 -14.18 13.94 -7.85
N ARG A 315 -13.47 12.99 -7.23
CA ARG A 315 -12.12 12.60 -7.63
C ARG A 315 -12.11 11.96 -9.02
N ALA A 316 -13.07 11.09 -9.32
CA ALA A 316 -13.20 10.50 -10.64
C ALA A 316 -13.50 11.56 -11.71
N ALA A 317 -14.39 12.52 -11.45
CA ALA A 317 -14.64 13.64 -12.36
C ALA A 317 -13.38 14.50 -12.59
N ALA A 318 -12.65 14.84 -11.53
CA ALA A 318 -11.41 15.61 -11.63
C ALA A 318 -10.35 14.87 -12.48
N VAL A 319 -10.18 13.56 -12.26
CA VAL A 319 -9.24 12.73 -13.02
C VAL A 319 -9.64 12.64 -14.50
N ILE A 320 -10.93 12.44 -14.81
CA ILE A 320 -11.38 12.42 -16.21
C ILE A 320 -11.10 13.76 -16.89
N SER A 321 -11.27 14.88 -16.18
CA SER A 321 -10.95 16.19 -16.73
C SER A 321 -9.47 16.30 -17.13
N LEU A 322 -8.54 15.84 -16.28
CA LEU A 322 -7.11 15.85 -16.60
C LEU A 322 -6.77 14.86 -17.73
N ALA A 323 -7.37 13.67 -17.73
CA ALA A 323 -7.20 12.70 -18.80
C ALA A 323 -7.75 13.23 -20.14
N ALA A 324 -8.86 13.96 -20.11
CA ALA A 324 -9.45 14.60 -21.29
C ALA A 324 -8.53 15.70 -21.84
N GLU A 325 -7.91 16.48 -20.96
CA GLU A 325 -6.93 17.50 -21.35
C GLU A 325 -5.72 16.87 -22.03
N LEU A 326 -5.15 15.81 -21.43
CA LEU A 326 -4.04 15.06 -22.00
C LEU A 326 -4.35 14.52 -23.41
N LEU A 327 -5.58 14.04 -23.63
CA LEU A 327 -6.02 13.47 -24.91
C LEU A 327 -6.64 14.49 -25.88
N GLY A 328 -6.69 15.79 -25.52
CA GLY A 328 -7.25 16.84 -26.38
C GLY A 328 -8.78 16.80 -26.56
N LYS A 329 -9.51 16.25 -25.59
CA LYS A 329 -10.98 16.13 -25.59
C LYS A 329 -11.66 17.32 -24.91
N ALA A 330 -11.67 18.48 -25.59
CA ALA A 330 -12.09 19.76 -25.01
C ALA A 330 -13.50 19.78 -24.39
N ASP A 331 -14.49 19.13 -25.03
CA ASP A 331 -15.86 19.08 -24.50
C ASP A 331 -15.95 18.32 -23.16
N ASP A 332 -15.17 17.23 -23.04
CA ASP A 332 -15.09 16.44 -21.81
C ASP A 332 -14.33 17.21 -20.71
N VAL A 333 -13.28 17.98 -21.06
CA VAL A 333 -12.63 18.89 -20.09
C VAL A 333 -13.65 19.85 -19.48
N GLU A 334 -14.44 20.54 -20.30
CA GLU A 334 -15.45 21.49 -19.82
C GLU A 334 -16.51 20.79 -18.95
N ARG A 335 -17.01 19.62 -19.37
CA ARG A 335 -18.03 18.87 -18.63
C ARG A 335 -17.50 18.39 -17.28
N TYR A 336 -16.39 17.68 -17.24
CA TYR A 336 -15.91 17.02 -16.03
C TYR A 336 -15.25 18.00 -15.06
N THR A 337 -14.64 19.09 -15.54
CA THR A 337 -14.26 20.22 -14.67
C THR A 337 -15.47 20.80 -13.95
N ARG A 338 -16.59 20.99 -14.67
CA ARG A 338 -17.83 21.50 -14.07
C ARG A 338 -18.44 20.52 -13.07
N LEU A 339 -18.52 19.24 -13.44
CA LEU A 339 -19.03 18.20 -12.55
C LEU A 339 -18.21 18.13 -11.25
N ALA A 340 -16.88 18.11 -11.34
CA ALA A 340 -16.01 18.10 -10.15
C ALA A 340 -16.29 19.33 -9.27
N LYS A 341 -16.37 20.53 -9.86
CA LYS A 341 -16.68 21.76 -9.13
C LYS A 341 -18.05 21.71 -8.44
N ASP A 342 -19.07 21.23 -9.13
CA ASP A 342 -20.45 21.19 -8.62
C ASP A 342 -20.59 20.13 -7.51
N VAL A 343 -19.92 18.97 -7.64
CA VAL A 343 -19.86 17.94 -6.59
C VAL A 343 -19.13 18.46 -5.36
N ALA A 344 -17.99 19.16 -5.50
CA ALA A 344 -17.28 19.76 -4.37
C ALA A 344 -18.14 20.80 -3.63
N ALA A 345 -18.92 21.61 -4.38
CA ALA A 345 -19.86 22.56 -3.79
C ALA A 345 -21.00 21.85 -3.04
N ALA A 346 -21.58 20.79 -3.61
CA ALA A 346 -22.61 19.98 -2.96
C ALA A 346 -22.07 19.29 -1.69
N PHE A 347 -20.85 18.76 -1.76
CA PHE A 347 -20.16 18.13 -0.63
C PHE A 347 -20.01 19.10 0.54
N ASN A 348 -19.42 20.28 0.30
CA ASN A 348 -19.22 21.28 1.35
C ASN A 348 -20.55 21.80 1.90
N ALA A 349 -21.55 22.05 1.04
CA ALA A 349 -22.87 22.48 1.48
C ALA A 349 -23.58 21.43 2.36
N ARG A 350 -23.31 20.14 2.13
CA ARG A 350 -23.96 19.04 2.86
C ARG A 350 -23.32 18.78 4.23
N TRP A 351 -21.99 18.87 4.32
CA TRP A 351 -21.25 18.36 5.47
C TRP A 351 -20.40 19.39 6.23
N LEU A 352 -19.96 20.50 5.63
CA LEU A 352 -19.14 21.48 6.36
C LEU A 352 -20.00 22.37 7.26
N ASP A 353 -19.73 22.34 8.55
CA ASP A 353 -20.11 23.38 9.50
C ASP A 353 -18.98 24.41 9.60
N ALA A 354 -19.10 25.53 8.88
CA ALA A 354 -18.07 26.56 8.80
C ALA A 354 -17.86 27.34 10.12
N ASP A 355 -18.86 27.36 11.00
CA ASP A 355 -18.72 28.03 12.32
C ASP A 355 -17.86 27.18 13.28
N ARG A 356 -17.84 25.86 13.07
CA ARG A 356 -17.10 24.90 13.88
C ARG A 356 -15.86 24.33 13.18
N HIS A 357 -15.71 24.58 11.88
CA HIS A 357 -14.70 23.96 11.01
C HIS A 357 -14.72 22.42 11.04
N VAL A 358 -15.93 21.84 11.11
CA VAL A 358 -16.15 20.40 11.25
C VAL A 358 -17.00 19.87 10.10
N TYR A 359 -16.55 18.79 9.47
CA TYR A 359 -17.33 18.01 8.51
C TYR A 359 -18.13 16.92 9.23
N ALA A 360 -19.42 16.82 8.92
CA ALA A 360 -20.33 15.81 9.45
C ALA A 360 -20.26 15.71 10.99
N GLY A 361 -19.88 14.54 11.51
CA GLY A 361 -19.72 14.30 12.95
C GLY A 361 -18.35 14.69 13.52
N GLY A 362 -17.39 15.07 12.68
CA GLY A 362 -16.02 15.40 13.09
C GLY A 362 -15.11 14.19 13.31
N SER A 363 -15.44 13.02 12.73
CA SER A 363 -14.52 11.89 12.70
C SER A 363 -13.22 12.26 11.98
N GLN A 364 -12.12 11.58 12.31
CA GLN A 364 -10.82 11.85 11.68
C GLN A 364 -10.91 11.72 10.14
N THR A 365 -11.60 10.70 9.63
CA THR A 365 -11.85 10.51 8.19
C THR A 365 -12.65 11.66 7.59
N ALA A 366 -13.73 12.11 8.24
CA ALA A 366 -14.55 13.21 7.75
C ALA A 366 -13.75 14.53 7.64
N GLN A 367 -12.74 14.74 8.49
CA GLN A 367 -11.87 15.91 8.44
C GLN A 367 -10.75 15.78 7.39
N ILE A 368 -10.02 14.65 7.38
CA ILE A 368 -8.84 14.48 6.51
C ILE A 368 -9.23 14.29 5.03
N PHE A 369 -10.35 13.62 4.74
CA PHE A 369 -10.71 13.29 3.37
C PHE A 369 -10.92 14.54 2.47
N PRO A 370 -11.73 15.55 2.86
CA PRO A 370 -11.85 16.76 2.04
C PRO A 370 -10.56 17.59 1.98
N LEU A 371 -9.69 17.53 2.99
CA LEU A 371 -8.34 18.11 2.93
C LEU A 371 -7.49 17.41 1.87
N ALA A 372 -7.53 16.08 1.81
CA ALA A 372 -6.80 15.28 0.82
C ALA A 372 -7.31 15.50 -0.61
N LEU A 373 -8.62 15.72 -0.78
CA LEU A 373 -9.25 16.07 -2.05
C LEU A 373 -9.03 17.54 -2.45
N ASN A 374 -8.46 18.36 -1.57
CA ASN A 374 -8.27 19.80 -1.71
C ASN A 374 -9.58 20.55 -2.03
N ILE A 375 -10.69 20.18 -1.37
CA ILE A 375 -12.01 20.80 -1.55
C ILE A 375 -12.45 21.67 -0.38
N VAL A 376 -11.69 21.71 0.72
CA VAL A 376 -12.00 22.58 1.87
C VAL A 376 -11.89 24.04 1.46
N PRO A 377 -12.88 24.89 1.75
CA PRO A 377 -12.76 26.33 1.51
C PRO A 377 -11.54 26.91 2.24
N GLU A 378 -10.79 27.78 1.58
CA GLU A 378 -9.54 28.34 2.14
C GLU A 378 -9.73 28.99 3.52
N ALA A 379 -10.89 29.62 3.76
CA ALA A 379 -11.20 30.26 5.04
C ALA A 379 -11.35 29.26 6.21
N ASP A 380 -11.72 28.01 5.91
CA ASP A 380 -11.95 26.95 6.90
C ASP A 380 -10.75 26.00 7.02
N ARG A 381 -9.83 26.04 6.05
CA ARG A 381 -8.78 25.05 5.86
C ARG A 381 -7.93 24.83 7.13
N GLN A 382 -7.42 25.89 7.74
CA GLN A 382 -6.61 25.76 8.97
C GLN A 382 -7.45 25.26 10.15
N GLY A 383 -8.70 25.72 10.30
CA GLY A 383 -9.57 25.27 11.37
C GLY A 383 -9.89 23.78 11.29
N VAL A 384 -10.10 23.24 10.08
CA VAL A 384 -10.33 21.81 9.85
C VAL A 384 -9.08 21.00 10.21
N ILE A 385 -7.88 21.49 9.86
CA ILE A 385 -6.60 20.87 10.27
C ILE A 385 -6.50 20.86 11.79
N ASP A 386 -6.69 22.00 12.45
CA ASP A 386 -6.55 22.12 13.91
C ASP A 386 -7.51 21.16 14.63
N CYS A 387 -8.75 21.04 14.16
CA CYS A 387 -9.72 20.07 14.68
C CYS A 387 -9.27 18.61 14.50
N LEU A 388 -8.69 18.26 13.34
CA LEU A 388 -8.14 16.93 13.10
C LEU A 388 -6.98 16.62 14.03
N ILE A 389 -6.04 17.55 14.18
CA ILE A 389 -4.85 17.37 15.03
C ILE A 389 -5.23 17.28 16.50
N GLU A 390 -6.19 18.08 16.97
CA GLU A 390 -6.72 17.97 18.33
C GLU A 390 -7.41 16.61 18.56
N SER A 391 -8.14 16.09 17.56
CA SER A 391 -8.71 14.74 17.65
C SER A 391 -7.63 13.69 17.80
N ILE A 392 -6.61 13.68 16.93
CA ILE A 392 -5.52 12.69 16.97
C ILE A 392 -4.72 12.80 18.26
N THR A 393 -4.19 13.98 18.58
CA THR A 393 -3.19 14.16 19.63
C THR A 393 -3.79 14.30 21.02
N GLY A 394 -5.00 14.85 21.13
CA GLY A 394 -5.70 15.08 22.39
C GLY A 394 -6.71 13.98 22.70
N GLN A 395 -7.68 13.75 21.82
CA GLN A 395 -8.82 12.84 22.10
C GLN A 395 -8.42 11.37 21.99
N TYR A 396 -7.60 11.03 21.01
CA TYR A 396 -7.13 9.67 20.72
C TYR A 396 -5.66 9.44 21.11
N GLU A 397 -5.06 10.36 21.88
CA GLU A 397 -3.72 10.20 22.48
C GLU A 397 -2.61 9.78 21.49
N ASN A 398 -2.58 10.38 20.29
CA ASN A 398 -1.71 10.06 19.15
C ASN A 398 -2.02 8.75 18.41
N HIS A 399 -3.27 8.29 18.45
CA HIS A 399 -3.75 7.20 17.61
C HIS A 399 -4.60 7.73 16.45
N HIS A 400 -4.54 7.01 15.33
CA HIS A 400 -5.53 7.20 14.29
C HIS A 400 -6.84 6.50 14.69
N HIS A 401 -7.97 7.08 14.30
CA HIS A 401 -9.31 6.51 14.46
C HIS A 401 -10.03 6.61 13.11
N THR A 402 -9.54 5.80 12.17
CA THR A 402 -9.90 5.85 10.76
C THR A 402 -9.99 4.45 10.19
N GLY A 403 -10.94 4.23 9.29
CA GLY A 403 -10.95 3.08 8.41
C GLY A 403 -10.01 3.24 7.22
N ASN A 404 -10.21 2.40 6.22
CA ASN A 404 -9.33 2.28 5.07
C ASN A 404 -9.16 3.56 4.24
N THR A 405 -10.18 4.41 4.15
CA THR A 405 -10.11 5.65 3.37
C THR A 405 -9.46 6.74 4.20
N GLY A 406 -9.80 6.85 5.48
CA GLY A 406 -9.19 7.85 6.36
C GLY A 406 -7.70 7.59 6.56
N ALA A 407 -7.30 6.33 6.79
CA ALA A 407 -5.91 5.98 7.05
C ALA A 407 -5.00 6.31 5.86
N THR A 408 -5.41 5.97 4.63
CA THR A 408 -4.65 6.28 3.41
C THR A 408 -4.56 7.79 3.19
N CYS A 409 -5.60 8.56 3.53
CA CYS A 409 -5.56 10.02 3.45
C CYS A 409 -4.64 10.65 4.50
N LEU A 410 -4.61 10.12 5.73
CA LEU A 410 -3.69 10.58 6.77
C LEU A 410 -2.23 10.38 6.33
N ILE A 411 -1.93 9.21 5.76
CA ILE A 411 -0.59 8.87 5.27
C ILE A 411 -0.19 9.77 4.09
N ASP A 412 -1.07 9.96 3.10
CA ASP A 412 -0.80 10.76 1.89
C ASP A 412 -0.63 12.26 2.20
N LYS A 413 -1.22 12.78 3.30
CA LYS A 413 -1.36 14.24 3.48
C LYS A 413 -0.84 14.85 4.78
N LEU A 414 -0.74 14.13 5.90
CA LEU A 414 -0.37 14.78 7.17
C LEU A 414 0.98 15.50 7.10
N THR A 415 1.99 14.92 6.44
CA THR A 415 3.29 15.56 6.26
C THR A 415 3.17 16.83 5.40
N ASP A 416 2.40 16.80 4.31
CA ASP A 416 2.16 17.97 3.45
C ASP A 416 1.38 19.09 4.17
N LEU A 417 0.57 18.72 5.16
CA LEU A 417 -0.14 19.65 6.04
C LEU A 417 0.73 20.21 7.18
N GLY A 418 2.01 19.84 7.25
CA GLY A 418 2.95 20.31 8.26
C GLY A 418 2.93 19.52 9.58
N HIS A 419 2.28 18.34 9.60
CA HIS A 419 2.08 17.51 10.79
C HIS A 419 2.75 16.12 10.65
N GLY A 420 3.93 16.09 10.03
CA GLY A 420 4.73 14.86 9.89
C GLY A 420 5.18 14.28 11.24
N ASP A 421 5.33 15.13 12.27
CA ASP A 421 5.62 14.71 13.65
C ASP A 421 4.44 13.93 14.28
N VAL A 422 3.20 14.30 13.93
CA VAL A 422 1.99 13.59 14.37
C VAL A 422 1.91 12.23 13.68
N LEU A 423 2.16 12.17 12.37
CA LEU A 423 2.19 10.89 11.63
C LEU A 423 3.28 9.96 12.17
N TRP A 424 4.47 10.49 12.47
CA TRP A 424 5.55 9.74 13.12
C TRP A 424 5.10 9.09 14.44
N LYS A 425 4.40 9.84 15.30
CA LYS A 425 3.85 9.32 16.57
C LYS A 425 2.81 8.24 16.34
N ILE A 426 1.89 8.40 15.40
CA ILE A 426 0.89 7.36 15.06
C ILE A 426 1.58 6.05 14.68
N VAL A 427 2.59 6.11 13.81
CA VAL A 427 3.27 4.92 13.27
C VAL A 427 4.07 4.17 14.33
N THR A 428 4.76 4.92 15.19
CA THR A 428 5.65 4.38 16.22
C THR A 428 4.93 4.01 17.51
N ASN A 429 3.63 4.34 17.63
CA ASN A 429 2.85 3.97 18.80
C ASN A 429 2.65 2.46 18.87
N THR A 430 2.97 1.89 20.04
CA THR A 430 2.88 0.44 20.30
C THR A 430 1.59 0.04 21.03
N THR A 431 0.74 1.00 21.40
CA THR A 431 -0.59 0.72 21.93
C THR A 431 -1.64 0.64 20.83
N TYR A 432 -2.74 -0.06 21.11
CA TYR A 432 -3.83 -0.24 20.16
C TYR A 432 -4.54 1.08 19.85
N PRO A 433 -4.93 1.34 18.58
CA PRO A 433 -4.61 0.62 17.34
C PRO A 433 -3.35 1.15 16.63
N GLY A 434 -2.64 0.31 15.86
CA GLY A 434 -1.61 0.82 14.95
C GLY A 434 -0.57 -0.20 14.46
N TRP A 435 0.32 0.24 13.58
CA TRP A 435 1.41 -0.59 13.05
C TRP A 435 2.42 -0.98 14.12
N GLY A 436 2.78 -0.06 15.02
CA GLY A 436 3.66 -0.36 16.14
C GLY A 436 3.06 -1.41 17.07
N PHE A 437 1.74 -1.33 17.32
CA PHE A 437 1.00 -2.36 18.06
C PHE A 437 1.07 -3.73 17.36
N MET A 438 0.86 -3.83 16.04
CA MET A 438 1.00 -5.10 15.32
C MET A 438 2.39 -5.73 15.53
N VAL A 439 3.46 -4.92 15.46
CA VAL A 439 4.82 -5.41 15.68
C VAL A 439 5.06 -5.83 17.13
N ASP A 440 4.54 -5.08 18.11
CA ASP A 440 4.60 -5.43 19.53
C ASP A 440 3.92 -6.78 19.81
N GLN A 441 2.81 -7.06 19.13
CA GLN A 441 2.10 -8.33 19.19
C GLN A 441 2.74 -9.46 18.36
N GLY A 442 3.92 -9.23 17.75
CA GLY A 442 4.69 -10.26 17.05
C GLY A 442 4.29 -10.50 15.60
N ALA A 443 3.62 -9.55 14.95
CA ALA A 443 3.26 -9.66 13.53
C ALA A 443 4.51 -9.79 12.63
N THR A 444 4.42 -10.66 11.62
CA THR A 444 5.44 -10.82 10.55
C THR A 444 4.96 -10.34 9.17
N THR A 445 3.74 -9.83 9.14
CA THR A 445 2.95 -9.33 8.01
C THR A 445 2.00 -8.26 8.56
N ILE A 446 1.31 -7.53 7.69
CA ILE A 446 0.25 -6.59 8.05
C ILE A 446 -1.05 -7.36 8.19
N TRP A 447 -1.80 -7.11 9.26
CA TRP A 447 -3.09 -7.78 9.52
C TRP A 447 -4.26 -7.07 8.81
N GLU A 448 -5.41 -7.72 8.73
CA GLU A 448 -6.65 -7.13 8.17
C GLU A 448 -7.29 -6.13 9.13
N SER A 449 -7.45 -6.50 10.40
CA SER A 449 -7.80 -5.62 11.51
C SER A 449 -6.57 -5.17 12.27
N TRP A 450 -6.72 -4.14 13.11
CA TRP A 450 -5.67 -3.69 14.03
C TRP A 450 -5.38 -4.72 15.13
N SER A 451 -6.31 -5.63 15.42
CA SER A 451 -6.11 -6.81 16.26
C SER A 451 -6.50 -8.12 15.56
N LEU A 452 -5.75 -9.19 15.82
CA LEU A 452 -6.17 -10.54 15.44
C LEU A 452 -7.33 -11.06 16.28
N ASP A 453 -7.73 -10.42 17.37
CA ASP A 453 -8.87 -10.84 18.19
C ASP A 453 -10.23 -10.44 17.62
N ALA A 454 -10.23 -9.64 16.55
CA ALA A 454 -11.43 -9.17 15.88
C ALA A 454 -12.36 -10.32 15.45
N GLU A 455 -13.66 -10.15 15.71
CA GLU A 455 -14.69 -11.09 15.26
C GLU A 455 -14.83 -11.08 13.72
N CYS A 456 -14.62 -9.91 13.11
CA CYS A 456 -14.55 -9.71 11.67
C CYS A 456 -13.17 -9.24 11.24
N GLY A 457 -12.81 -9.50 9.99
CA GLY A 457 -11.60 -8.95 9.40
C GLY A 457 -10.29 -9.39 10.08
N ASN A 458 -10.09 -10.68 10.32
CA ASN A 458 -9.02 -11.16 11.18
C ASN A 458 -7.93 -11.98 10.47
N ALA A 459 -7.66 -11.64 9.19
CA ALA A 459 -6.57 -12.22 8.44
C ALA A 459 -5.19 -11.73 8.91
N GLU A 460 -4.23 -12.66 8.98
CA GLU A 460 -2.86 -12.39 9.44
C GLU A 460 -1.97 -11.76 8.37
N SER A 461 -2.44 -11.68 7.12
CA SER A 461 -1.73 -11.04 6.00
C SER A 461 -2.76 -10.38 5.10
N MET A 462 -2.87 -9.06 5.17
CA MET A 462 -3.75 -8.25 4.33
C MET A 462 -3.13 -6.90 3.97
N ILE A 463 -3.28 -6.52 2.70
CA ILE A 463 -2.52 -5.41 2.11
C ILE A 463 -3.03 -4.01 2.50
N MET A 464 -4.22 -3.86 3.07
CA MET A 464 -4.87 -2.55 3.29
C MET A 464 -3.97 -1.54 4.03
N TRP A 465 -3.29 -1.96 5.10
CA TRP A 465 -2.45 -1.05 5.88
C TRP A 465 -0.99 -0.99 5.40
N ALA A 466 -0.67 -1.64 4.28
CA ALA A 466 0.66 -1.56 3.68
C ALA A 466 0.96 -0.21 3.03
N THR A 467 -0.04 0.66 2.91
CA THR A 467 0.10 2.05 2.43
C THR A 467 1.12 2.84 3.23
N ILE A 468 1.43 2.44 4.47
CA ILE A 468 2.38 3.17 5.32
C ILE A 468 3.79 3.29 4.75
N ASP A 469 4.19 2.41 3.84
CA ASP A 469 5.45 2.55 3.11
C ASP A 469 5.52 3.88 2.33
N GLU A 470 4.39 4.52 2.01
CA GLU A 470 4.37 5.87 1.46
C GLU A 470 5.13 6.84 2.36
N PHE A 471 4.84 6.85 3.66
CA PHE A 471 5.52 7.71 4.63
C PHE A 471 7.03 7.40 4.66
N PHE A 472 7.42 6.14 4.54
CA PHE A 472 8.82 5.75 4.56
C PHE A 472 9.59 6.22 3.33
N TYR A 473 9.04 6.03 2.14
CA TYR A 473 9.68 6.44 0.88
C TYR A 473 9.55 7.94 0.61
N ASN A 474 8.32 8.50 0.70
CA ASN A 474 8.04 9.89 0.33
C ASN A 474 8.56 10.87 1.37
N ASP A 475 8.38 10.55 2.65
CA ASP A 475 8.62 11.52 3.72
C ASP A 475 9.93 11.22 4.43
N LEU A 476 10.10 10.06 5.06
CA LEU A 476 11.34 9.78 5.81
C LEU A 476 12.56 9.79 4.89
N ALA A 477 12.57 9.03 3.80
CA ALA A 477 13.66 9.09 2.82
C ALA A 477 13.55 10.30 1.89
N GLY A 478 12.37 10.91 1.78
CA GLY A 478 12.16 12.13 1.01
C GLY A 478 11.94 11.93 -0.50
N ILE A 479 11.89 10.70 -1.02
CA ILE A 479 11.70 10.46 -2.46
C ILE A 479 10.22 10.62 -2.80
N ARG A 480 9.80 11.85 -3.10
CA ARG A 480 8.41 12.18 -3.39
C ARG A 480 7.96 11.53 -4.71
N GLY A 481 6.79 10.89 -4.67
CA GLY A 481 6.11 10.36 -5.84
C GLY A 481 4.78 11.07 -6.10
N PRO A 482 3.95 10.55 -7.01
CA PRO A 482 2.60 11.06 -7.20
C PRO A 482 1.77 10.80 -5.95
N ASP A 483 1.02 11.80 -5.51
CA ASP A 483 0.00 11.66 -4.47
C ASP A 483 -1.14 10.80 -5.00
N TYR A 484 -1.70 9.91 -4.16
CA TYR A 484 -2.88 9.18 -4.58
C TYR A 484 -4.05 10.16 -4.70
N TYR A 485 -4.40 10.87 -3.63
CA TYR A 485 -5.59 11.72 -3.56
C TYR A 485 -5.42 13.09 -4.21
N GLY A 486 -4.19 13.60 -4.29
CA GLY A 486 -3.86 14.89 -4.86
C GLY A 486 -3.95 14.97 -6.39
N MET A 487 -4.38 16.13 -6.88
CA MET A 487 -4.36 16.48 -8.31
C MET A 487 -3.08 17.19 -8.75
N ASP A 488 -2.18 17.48 -7.82
CA ASP A 488 -0.98 18.29 -8.06
C ASP A 488 0.03 17.61 -9.00
N SER A 489 0.72 18.45 -9.77
CA SER A 489 1.54 18.06 -10.90
C SER A 489 2.94 17.65 -10.48
N ILE A 490 3.16 16.39 -10.15
CA ILE A 490 4.48 15.80 -10.39
C ILE A 490 4.67 15.61 -11.90
N THR A 491 5.90 15.75 -12.39
CA THR A 491 6.19 15.43 -13.81
C THR A 491 6.13 13.91 -13.99
N PRO A 492 5.33 13.38 -14.95
CA PRO A 492 5.18 11.95 -15.16
C PRO A 492 6.52 11.20 -15.31
N GLY A 493 6.56 9.98 -14.76
CA GLY A 493 7.71 9.08 -14.82
C GLY A 493 8.97 9.64 -14.19
N PHE A 494 8.86 10.51 -13.18
CA PHE A 494 9.99 11.10 -12.47
C PHE A 494 10.90 11.96 -13.37
N GLY A 495 10.32 12.68 -14.34
CA GLY A 495 11.09 13.62 -15.18
C GLY A 495 11.65 14.81 -14.39
N LYS A 496 10.89 15.25 -13.37
CA LYS A 496 11.32 16.17 -12.33
C LYS A 496 11.01 15.52 -10.99
N ILE A 497 12.06 15.23 -10.24
CA ILE A 497 12.02 14.55 -8.95
C ILE A 497 11.99 15.59 -7.84
N GLU A 498 11.26 15.32 -6.77
CA GLU A 498 11.38 16.09 -5.52
C GLU A 498 12.00 15.18 -4.46
N ILE A 499 13.11 15.63 -3.87
CA ILE A 499 13.72 15.01 -2.70
C ILE A 499 13.49 15.95 -1.52
N ARG A 500 12.65 15.55 -0.57
CA ARG A 500 12.26 16.37 0.60
C ARG A 500 12.11 15.49 1.84
N PRO A 501 13.21 15.09 2.49
CA PRO A 501 13.16 14.25 3.68
C PRO A 501 12.55 14.99 4.88
N LEU A 502 11.69 14.30 5.62
CA LEU A 502 11.34 14.59 6.99
C LEU A 502 12.41 13.95 7.89
N VAL A 503 12.91 14.72 8.85
CA VAL A 503 13.97 14.28 9.77
C VAL A 503 13.43 14.37 11.20
N PRO A 504 12.70 13.35 11.69
CA PRO A 504 12.27 13.26 13.09
C PRO A 504 13.45 13.34 14.06
N ASP A 505 13.24 13.85 15.26
CA ASP A 505 14.30 14.00 16.27
C ASP A 505 14.78 12.65 16.82
N GLU A 506 13.94 11.63 16.75
CA GLU A 506 14.22 10.27 17.19
C GLU A 506 15.01 9.43 16.16
N LEU A 507 15.21 9.94 14.93
CA LEU A 507 15.94 9.25 13.88
C LEU A 507 17.33 9.85 13.62
N ASP A 508 18.34 8.97 13.56
CA ASP A 508 19.72 9.31 13.22
C ASP A 508 19.97 9.30 11.71
N HIS A 509 19.31 8.40 10.99
CA HIS A 509 19.43 8.27 9.53
C HIS A 509 18.20 7.59 8.92
N ALA A 510 17.96 7.88 7.64
CA ALA A 510 17.09 7.08 6.77
C ALA A 510 17.63 7.07 5.34
N ARG A 511 17.42 5.96 4.63
CA ARG A 511 17.80 5.80 3.23
C ARG A 511 16.73 5.03 2.46
N ALA A 512 16.55 5.41 1.20
CA ALA A 512 15.78 4.63 0.26
C ALA A 512 16.32 4.69 -1.16
N SER A 513 15.93 3.70 -1.96
CA SER A 513 16.06 3.74 -3.42
C SER A 513 14.81 3.19 -4.08
N ILE A 514 14.46 3.73 -5.25
CA ILE A 514 13.35 3.24 -6.07
C ILE A 514 13.78 3.09 -7.52
N LYS A 515 13.23 2.11 -8.23
CA LYS A 515 13.47 1.92 -9.66
C LYS A 515 12.34 2.55 -10.47
N THR A 516 12.64 3.68 -11.08
CA THR A 516 11.73 4.41 -11.98
C THR A 516 11.93 3.98 -13.43
N VAL A 517 11.08 4.47 -14.35
CA VAL A 517 11.27 4.29 -15.80
C VAL A 517 12.51 5.01 -16.34
N ARG A 518 13.08 5.97 -15.59
CA ARG A 518 14.29 6.72 -15.96
C ARG A 518 15.56 6.12 -15.35
N GLY A 519 15.44 5.22 -14.38
CA GLY A 519 16.56 4.64 -13.64
C GLY A 519 16.32 4.68 -12.14
N ILE A 520 17.39 4.44 -11.37
CA ILE A 520 17.32 4.44 -9.92
C ILE A 520 17.36 5.87 -9.39
N VAL A 521 16.41 6.20 -8.52
CA VAL A 521 16.44 7.39 -7.66
C VAL A 521 16.82 6.92 -6.25
N SER A 522 17.76 7.60 -5.61
CA SER A 522 18.15 7.30 -4.23
C SER A 522 18.26 8.55 -3.38
N SER A 523 17.96 8.41 -2.09
CA SER A 523 18.09 9.44 -1.08
C SER A 523 18.56 8.79 0.22
N ALA A 524 19.59 9.35 0.85
CA ALA A 524 20.10 8.88 2.13
C ALA A 524 20.56 10.08 2.95
N TRP A 525 19.96 10.28 4.12
CA TRP A 525 20.39 11.32 5.04
C TRP A 525 20.88 10.74 6.35
N GLN A 526 21.78 11.49 7.00
CA GLN A 526 22.33 11.15 8.31
C GLN A 526 22.58 12.44 9.10
N ARG A 527 22.13 12.47 10.37
CA ARG A 527 22.47 13.55 11.30
C ARG A 527 23.95 13.53 11.62
N THR A 528 24.58 14.70 11.63
CA THR A 528 25.93 14.91 12.16
C THR A 528 25.85 15.59 13.52
N GLY A 529 26.99 15.87 14.17
CA GLY A 529 27.00 16.56 15.45
C GLY A 529 26.49 18.01 15.40
N ASP A 530 26.51 18.63 14.22
CA ASP A 530 26.26 20.05 13.96
C ASP A 530 25.33 20.30 12.75
N GLY A 531 24.72 19.26 12.19
CA GLY A 531 23.86 19.39 11.02
C GLY A 531 23.48 18.06 10.37
N LEU A 532 23.48 18.02 9.03
CA LEU A 532 22.91 16.93 8.24
C LEU A 532 23.75 16.66 7.00
N ILE A 533 24.01 15.39 6.70
CA ILE A 533 24.48 14.96 5.38
C ILE A 533 23.29 14.39 4.61
N LEU A 534 23.11 14.80 3.36
CA LEU A 534 22.13 14.24 2.42
C LEU A 534 22.81 13.85 1.11
N GLU A 535 22.81 12.56 0.83
CA GLU A 535 23.29 11.96 -0.43
C GLU A 535 22.10 11.62 -1.33
N VAL A 536 22.14 12.08 -2.58
CA VAL A 536 21.08 11.85 -3.56
C VAL A 536 21.64 11.33 -4.88
N GLY A 537 20.90 10.41 -5.50
CA GLY A 537 21.19 9.87 -6.82
C GLY A 537 20.05 10.15 -7.77
N ILE A 538 20.31 10.94 -8.81
CA ILE A 538 19.33 11.34 -9.82
C ILE A 538 19.70 10.70 -11.16
N PRO A 539 18.79 9.90 -11.77
CA PRO A 539 19.10 9.21 -13.02
C PRO A 539 19.26 10.18 -14.19
N ALA A 540 19.91 9.69 -15.25
CA ALA A 540 20.02 10.45 -16.49
C ALA A 540 18.63 10.82 -17.05
N ASN A 541 18.56 11.94 -17.78
CA ASN A 541 17.30 12.44 -18.36
C ASN A 541 16.21 12.78 -17.32
N ALA A 542 16.62 13.13 -16.11
CA ALA A 542 15.79 13.68 -15.04
C ALA A 542 16.50 14.89 -14.40
N THR A 543 15.69 15.73 -13.75
CA THR A 543 16.17 16.82 -12.86
C THR A 543 15.53 16.64 -11.50
N ALA A 544 16.06 17.31 -10.47
CA ALA A 544 15.46 17.27 -9.14
C ALA A 544 15.44 18.62 -8.43
N SER A 545 14.42 18.81 -7.58
CA SER A 545 14.47 19.77 -6.48
C SER A 545 14.79 19.03 -5.18
N VAL A 546 15.90 19.38 -4.54
CA VAL A 546 16.37 18.74 -3.30
C VAL A 546 16.28 19.74 -2.16
N THR A 547 15.42 19.48 -1.18
CA THR A 547 15.26 20.31 0.00
C THR A 547 16.02 19.70 1.16
N LEU A 548 16.97 20.45 1.73
CA LEU A 548 17.60 20.14 3.00
C LEU A 548 16.81 20.81 4.14
N PRO A 549 16.20 20.04 5.07
CA PRO A 549 15.51 20.61 6.21
C PRO A 549 16.52 21.26 7.14
N THR A 550 16.24 22.49 7.58
CA THR A 550 17.16 23.25 8.45
C THR A 550 17.23 22.72 9.87
N MET A 551 16.30 21.85 10.28
CA MET A 551 16.24 21.27 11.63
C MET A 551 16.27 22.34 12.75
N GLY A 552 15.71 23.52 12.49
CA GLY A 552 15.71 24.65 13.43
C GLY A 552 17.00 25.48 13.47
N LEU A 553 18.02 25.13 12.68
CA LEU A 553 19.22 25.95 12.50
C LEU A 553 18.88 27.25 11.76
N LYS A 554 19.48 28.37 12.20
CA LYS A 554 19.17 29.71 11.67
C LYS A 554 20.14 30.19 10.61
N ASN A 555 21.42 29.86 10.74
CA ASN A 555 22.49 30.30 9.86
C ASN A 555 23.14 29.08 9.21
N VAL A 556 22.42 28.38 8.33
CA VAL A 556 22.96 27.15 7.71
C VAL A 556 24.00 27.49 6.65
N GLY A 557 25.14 26.79 6.68
CA GLY A 557 26.06 26.67 5.55
C GLY A 557 25.85 25.31 4.88
N ILE A 558 25.86 25.24 3.55
CA ILE A 558 25.71 23.98 2.82
C ILE A 558 26.81 23.86 1.77
N ALA A 559 27.55 22.75 1.81
CA ALA A 559 28.55 22.39 0.83
C ALA A 559 28.11 21.15 0.03
N GLU A 560 28.41 21.13 -1.27
CA GLU A 560 28.33 19.94 -2.11
C GLU A 560 29.75 19.41 -2.34
N SER A 561 30.01 18.19 -1.87
CA SER A 561 31.34 17.54 -1.98
C SER A 561 32.52 18.44 -1.59
N GLY A 562 32.31 19.30 -0.58
CA GLY A 562 33.30 20.25 -0.05
C GLY A 562 33.34 21.64 -0.73
N ASN A 563 32.50 21.90 -1.72
CA ASN A 563 32.34 23.22 -2.34
C ASN A 563 31.10 23.91 -1.76
N ASP A 564 31.24 25.12 -1.24
CA ASP A 564 30.11 25.89 -0.72
C ASP A 564 29.09 26.15 -1.84
N VAL A 565 27.83 25.80 -1.60
CA VAL A 565 26.69 26.00 -2.51
C VAL A 565 25.61 26.87 -1.87
N TRP A 566 25.63 27.04 -0.55
CA TRP A 566 24.80 27.98 0.19
C TRP A 566 25.58 28.57 1.35
N ALA A 567 25.67 29.90 1.41
CA ALA A 567 26.35 30.60 2.49
C ALA A 567 25.73 31.98 2.71
N SER A 568 25.66 32.41 3.98
CA SER A 568 25.13 33.73 4.36
C SER A 568 23.71 34.01 3.83
N GLY A 569 22.88 32.97 3.66
CA GLY A 569 21.51 33.09 3.14
C GLY A 569 21.40 33.24 1.62
N GLU A 570 22.49 33.00 0.88
CA GLU A 570 22.51 33.13 -0.58
C GLU A 570 23.08 31.89 -1.27
N PHE A 571 22.60 31.64 -2.50
CA PHE A 571 23.11 30.60 -3.38
C PHE A 571 24.50 30.95 -3.90
N VAL A 572 25.45 30.02 -3.77
CA VAL A 572 26.81 30.15 -4.30
C VAL A 572 26.92 29.36 -5.60
N ALA A 573 26.96 30.08 -6.72
CA ALA A 573 27.08 29.48 -8.05
C ALA A 573 28.51 28.99 -8.35
N GLY A 574 28.65 27.93 -9.14
CA GLY A 574 29.94 27.44 -9.62
C GLY A 574 30.09 25.92 -9.62
N THR A 575 29.27 25.22 -8.84
CA THR A 575 29.23 23.75 -8.80
C THR A 575 28.45 23.18 -9.98
N GLU A 576 29.07 22.27 -10.72
CA GLU A 576 28.44 21.61 -11.87
C GLU A 576 27.20 20.82 -11.45
N GLY A 577 26.15 20.83 -12.28
CA GLY A 577 24.91 20.13 -12.00
C GLY A 577 23.93 20.87 -11.08
N ILE A 578 24.35 21.95 -10.40
CA ILE A 578 23.47 22.79 -9.56
C ILE A 578 23.16 24.09 -10.29
N SER A 579 21.88 24.33 -10.54
CA SER A 579 21.41 25.48 -11.34
C SER A 579 20.85 26.64 -10.51
N GLY A 580 20.53 26.40 -9.24
CA GLY A 580 20.01 27.41 -8.33
C GLY A 580 19.68 26.83 -6.97
N ALA A 581 19.49 27.72 -5.99
CA ALA A 581 18.95 27.38 -4.69
C ALA A 581 18.12 28.52 -4.11
N GLY A 582 17.25 28.22 -3.15
CA GLY A 582 16.47 29.22 -2.42
C GLY A 582 15.90 28.68 -1.11
N GLU A 583 15.53 29.59 -0.21
CA GLU A 583 14.79 29.23 1.00
C GLU A 583 13.36 28.84 0.66
N SER A 584 12.86 27.84 1.38
CA SER A 584 11.49 27.38 1.38
C SER A 584 11.02 27.24 2.83
N THR A 585 9.71 27.07 3.04
CA THR A 585 9.16 26.78 4.36
C THR A 585 9.78 25.53 5.01
N ASN A 586 10.27 24.61 4.19
CA ASN A 586 10.79 23.31 4.60
C ASN A 586 12.33 23.25 4.63
N GLY A 587 13.02 24.37 4.42
CA GLY A 587 14.48 24.46 4.43
C GLY A 587 15.08 25.00 3.12
N VAL A 588 16.33 24.67 2.80
CA VAL A 588 17.02 25.18 1.60
C VAL A 588 16.84 24.20 0.45
N THR A 589 16.27 24.68 -0.67
CA THR A 589 15.96 23.86 -1.85
C THR A 589 16.93 24.14 -2.99
N PHE A 590 17.54 23.10 -3.54
CA PHE A 590 18.46 23.15 -4.69
C PHE A 590 17.81 22.58 -5.94
N ALA A 591 18.02 23.22 -7.09
CA ALA A 591 17.63 22.69 -8.39
C ALA A 591 18.83 22.04 -9.07
N ILE A 592 18.80 20.71 -9.23
CA ILE A 592 19.92 19.91 -9.73
C ILE A 592 19.57 19.11 -11.00
N GLY A 593 20.60 18.79 -11.80
CA GLY A 593 20.52 17.84 -12.91
C GLY A 593 20.76 16.39 -12.46
N SER A 594 20.85 15.48 -13.42
CA SER A 594 21.24 14.08 -13.16
C SER A 594 22.65 13.97 -12.57
N GLY A 595 22.87 13.02 -11.67
CA GLY A 595 24.17 12.80 -11.03
C GLY A 595 24.03 12.26 -9.61
N THR A 596 25.18 12.15 -8.94
CA THR A 596 25.25 11.85 -7.51
C THR A 596 25.77 13.09 -6.81
N TYR A 597 25.07 13.52 -5.77
CA TYR A 597 25.40 14.73 -5.01
C TYR A 597 25.46 14.37 -3.53
N ARG A 598 26.38 15.01 -2.81
CA ARG A 598 26.49 14.90 -1.36
C ARG A 598 26.46 16.30 -0.74
N PHE A 599 25.31 16.66 -0.19
CA PHE A 599 25.13 17.91 0.54
C PHE A 599 25.48 17.71 2.01
N GLU A 600 26.27 18.62 2.55
CA GLU A 600 26.61 18.68 3.98
C GLU A 600 26.18 20.04 4.51
N MET A 601 25.20 20.03 5.40
CA MET A 601 24.68 21.19 6.09
C MET A 601 25.31 21.26 7.48
N THR A 602 25.80 22.44 7.86
CA THR A 602 26.36 22.73 9.19
C THR A 602 25.76 24.02 9.76
N ASP A 603 25.77 24.16 11.09
CA ASP A 603 25.54 25.45 11.75
C ASP A 603 26.71 26.40 11.44
N GLY A 604 26.41 27.53 10.79
CA GLY A 604 27.39 28.47 10.21
C GLY A 604 27.75 29.68 11.06
#